data_AF-A0A969Z426-F1
#
_entry.id   AF-A0A969Z426-F1
#
_cell.length_a   1.000
_cell.length_b   1.000
_cell.length_c   1.000
_cell.angle_alpha   90.00
_cell.angle_beta   90.00
_cell.angle_gamma   90.00
#
_symmetry.space_group_name_H-M   'P 1'
#
loop_
_entity.id
_entity.type
_entity.pdbx_description
1 polymer ?
#
loop_
_entity_poly.entity_id
_entity_poly.type
_entity_poly.pdbx_seq_one_letter_code
_entity_poly.pdbx_strand_id
1 'polypeptide(L)' 'MAKKVTKKKPLFGNRRSHAMNATRHAQKPNLQKVTLADGTKVVMSAREIKALKKNK' A
#
# COMPACT_ATOMS: atom_id res chain seq x y z
N MET A 1 2.44 13.70 12.50
CA MET A 1 1.90 12.52 11.77
C MET A 1 2.97 11.97 10.83
N ALA A 2 3.03 10.64 10.62
CA ALA A 2 4.01 10.03 9.73
C ALA A 2 3.76 10.43 8.26
N LYS A 3 4.79 10.89 7.55
CA LYS A 3 4.67 11.33 6.15
C LYS A 3 4.48 10.12 5.23
N LYS A 4 3.50 10.17 4.32
CA LYS A 4 3.35 9.15 3.27
C LYS A 4 4.41 9.38 2.20
N VAL A 5 5.35 8.45 2.09
CA VAL A 5 6.46 8.54 1.13
C VAL A 5 6.12 7.82 -0.18
N THR A 6 5.31 6.76 -0.11
CA THR A 6 4.94 5.99 -1.29
C THR A 6 4.06 6.77 -2.27
N LYS A 7 4.42 6.70 -3.56
CA LYS A 7 3.63 7.26 -4.68
C LYS A 7 2.49 6.33 -5.11
N LYS A 8 2.38 5.12 -4.55
CA LYS A 8 1.35 4.15 -4.94
C LYS A 8 -0.04 4.65 -4.57
N LYS A 9 -0.91 4.66 -5.58
CA LYS A 9 -2.33 4.99 -5.48
C LYS A 9 -3.16 3.69 -5.48
N PRO A 10 -4.33 3.69 -4.84
CA PRO A 10 -5.26 2.57 -4.98
C PRO A 10 -5.74 2.47 -6.42
N LEU A 11 -5.95 1.24 -6.88
CA LEU A 11 -6.64 0.97 -8.14
C LEU A 11 -8.13 0.80 -7.88
N PHE A 12 -8.95 1.05 -8.89
CA PHE A 12 -10.40 0.90 -8.79
C PHE A 12 -10.88 -0.13 -9.81
N GLY A 13 -11.89 -0.91 -9.44
CA GLY A 13 -12.48 -1.92 -10.31
C GLY A 13 -13.83 -2.39 -9.82
N ASN A 14 -14.38 -3.42 -10.47
CA ASN A 14 -15.66 -4.01 -10.11
C ASN A 14 -15.44 -5.39 -9.48
N ARG A 15 -16.04 -5.64 -8.32
CA ARG A 15 -16.18 -6.99 -7.77
C ARG A 15 -17.39 -7.63 -8.45
N ARG A 16 -17.21 -8.84 -8.98
CA ARG A 16 -18.22 -9.60 -9.72
C ARG A 16 -18.79 -10.70 -8.83
N SER A 17 -20.12 -10.86 -8.83
CA SER A 17 -20.78 -12.01 -8.21
C SER A 17 -20.78 -13.22 -9.16
N HIS A 18 -21.30 -14.35 -8.68
CA HIS A 18 -21.52 -15.54 -9.53
C HIS A 18 -22.41 -15.24 -10.75
N ALA A 19 -23.38 -14.33 -10.60
CA ALA A 19 -24.23 -13.84 -11.69
C ALA A 19 -23.64 -12.62 -12.44
N MET A 20 -22.34 -12.33 -12.26
CA MET A 20 -21.60 -11.23 -12.89
C MET A 20 -22.05 -9.79 -12.51
N ASN A 21 -22.86 -9.64 -11.46
CA ASN A 21 -23.28 -8.33 -10.96
C ASN A 21 -22.08 -7.47 -10.55
N ALA A 22 -22.05 -6.21 -10.99
CA ALA A 22 -20.92 -5.31 -10.78
C ALA A 22 -21.10 -4.48 -9.51
N THR A 23 -20.15 -4.55 -8.57
CA THR A 23 -20.07 -3.63 -7.43
C THR A 23 -18.73 -2.90 -7.43
N ARG A 24 -18.73 -1.56 -7.31
CA ARG A 24 -17.49 -0.77 -7.31
C ARG A 24 -16.66 -1.07 -6.06
N HIS A 25 -15.36 -1.28 -6.22
CA HIS A 25 -14.43 -1.43 -5.10
C HIS A 25 -13.06 -0.79 -5.40
N ALA A 26 -12.28 -0.61 -4.34
CA ALA A 26 -10.90 -0.13 -4.43
C ALA A 26 -9.92 -1.21 -3.96
N GLN A 27 -8.84 -1.39 -4.70
CA GLN A 27 -7.69 -2.21 -4.33
C GLN A 27 -6.65 -1.31 -3.65
N LYS A 28 -6.69 -1.29 -2.32
CA LYS A 28 -5.80 -0.43 -1.51
C LYS A 28 -4.44 -1.11 -1.34
N PRO A 29 -3.32 -0.41 -1.56
CA PRO A 29 -2.01 -0.96 -1.22
C PRO A 29 -1.91 -1.16 0.30
N ASN A 30 -1.24 -2.23 0.73
CA ASN A 30 -0.95 -2.48 2.14
C ASN A 30 0.10 -1.47 2.63
N LEU A 31 -0.37 -0.40 3.28
CA LEU A 31 0.46 0.68 3.82
C LEU A 31 0.79 0.40 5.29
N GLN A 32 2.07 0.47 5.64
CA GLN A 32 2.58 0.25 6.99
C GLN A 32 3.36 1.46 7.47
N LYS A 33 3.26 1.77 8.77
CA LYS A 33 4.09 2.77 9.44
C LYS A 33 5.42 2.12 9.81
N VAL A 34 6.53 2.70 9.37
CA VAL A 34 7.88 2.17 9.59
C VAL A 34 8.79 3.27 10.11
N THR A 35 9.67 2.91 11.03
CA THR A 35 10.80 3.72 11.49
C THR A 35 12.01 3.44 10.60
N LEU A 36 12.52 4.48 9.95
CA LEU A 36 13.77 4.41 9.18
C LEU A 36 14.98 4.42 10.13
N ALA A 37 16.17 4.17 9.59
CA ALA A 37 17.43 4.17 10.34
C ALA A 37 17.70 5.54 11.00
N ASP A 38 17.29 6.62 10.34
CA ASP A 38 17.43 8.01 10.82
C ASP A 38 16.40 8.38 11.91
N GLY A 39 15.67 7.41 12.46
CA GLY A 39 14.63 7.60 13.49
C GLY A 39 13.30 8.18 12.96
N THR A 40 13.22 8.55 11.69
CA THR A 40 12.02 9.13 11.09
C THR A 40 10.91 8.10 10.87
N LYS A 41 9.65 8.47 11.18
CA LYS A 41 8.46 7.64 10.99
C LYS A 41 7.79 7.96 9.66
N VAL A 42 7.75 6.98 8.75
CA VAL A 42 7.18 7.13 7.41
C VAL A 42 6.12 6.07 7.13
N VAL A 43 5.19 6.37 6.22
CA VAL A 43 4.22 5.40 5.72
C VAL A 43 4.65 4.95 4.33
N MET A 44 4.87 3.65 4.17
CA MET A 44 5.31 3.01 2.93
C MET A 44 4.56 1.70 2.70
N SER A 45 4.56 1.20 1.46
CA SER A 45 3.89 -0.06 1.16
C SER A 45 4.73 -1.27 1.61
N ALA A 46 4.06 -2.36 2.00
CA ALA A 46 4.72 -3.61 2.40
C ALA A 46 5.73 -4.13 1.36
N ARG A 47 5.47 -3.91 0.07
CA ARG A 47 6.37 -4.33 -1.01
C ARG A 47 7.64 -3.46 -1.08
N GLU A 48 7.52 -2.15 -0.86
CA GLU A 48 8.67 -1.24 -0.79
C GLU A 48 9.53 -1.56 0.44
N ILE A 49 8.90 -1.88 1.58
CA ILE A 49 9.61 -2.33 2.79
C ILE A 49 10.42 -3.60 2.50
N LYS A 50 9.82 -4.58 1.82
CA LYS A 50 10.50 -5.82 1.47
C LYS A 50 11.73 -5.57 0.60
N ALA A 51 11.63 -4.68 -0.39
CA ALA A 51 12.76 -4.30 -1.23
C ALA A 51 13.87 -3.60 -0.43
N LEU A 52 13.50 -2.66 0.45
CA LEU A 52 14.45 -1.96 1.32
C LEU A 52 15.21 -2.92 2.25
N LYS A 53 14.52 -3.91 2.82
CA LYS A 53 15.13 -4.93 3.70
C LYS A 53 16.05 -5.90 2.95
N LYS A 54 15.84 -6.10 1.65
CA LYS A 54 16.69 -7.01 0.84
C LYS A 54 18.01 -6.34 0.44
N ASN A 55 18.01 -5.03 0.28
CA ASN A 55 19.18 -4.24 -0.10
C ASN A 55 19.97 -3.72 1.12
N LYS A 56 19.64 -4.18 2.33
CA LYS A 56 20.32 -3.88 3.58
C LYS A 56 21.07 -5.11 4.04
#